data_AF-A0A084EYT6-F1
#
_entry.id   AF-A0A084EYT6-F1
#
_cell.length_a   1.000
_cell.length_b   1.000
_cell.length_c   1.000
_cell.angle_alpha   90.00
_cell.angle_beta   90.00
_cell.angle_gamma   90.00
#
_symmetry.space_group_name_H-M   'P 1'
#
loop_
_entity.id
_entity.type
_entity.pdbx_description
1 polymer ?
#
loop_
_entity_poly.entity_id
_entity_poly.type
_entity_poly.pdbx_seq_one_letter_code
_entity_poly.pdbx_strand_id
1 'polypeptide(L)'
;MTETISVNHRTFQTLAIQSLRYCMGRRTFAVIDCVKFIREHWQDLTKHAKAIIIRDLDEALQSHEDDLRDNRGYCYLGDQCYYQKWKNLREWINEQA
;
A
#
# COMPACT_ATOMS: atom_id res chain seq x y z
N MET A 1 18.42 -22.53 6.95
CA MET A 1 19.43 -21.47 6.75
C MET A 1 18.71 -20.29 6.15
N THR A 2 18.68 -19.16 6.83
CA THR A 2 18.18 -17.90 6.27
C THR A 2 19.35 -17.23 5.53
N GLU A 3 19.35 -17.34 4.20
CA GLU A 3 20.25 -16.53 3.39
C GLU A 3 19.72 -15.10 3.35
N THR A 4 20.60 -14.12 3.61
CA THR A 4 20.23 -12.70 3.57
C THR A 4 20.47 -12.18 2.16
N ILE A 5 19.41 -11.75 1.48
CA ILE A 5 19.48 -11.07 0.19
C ILE A 5 19.48 -9.56 0.48
N SER A 6 20.43 -8.83 -0.12
CA SER A 6 20.50 -7.37 -0.02
C SER A 6 20.19 -6.72 -1.38
N VAL A 7 19.53 -5.57 -1.33
CA VAL A 7 19.31 -4.69 -2.48
C VAL A 7 19.84 -3.30 -2.13
N ASN A 8 20.28 -2.54 -3.14
CA ASN A 8 20.70 -1.17 -2.88
C ASN A 8 19.50 -0.29 -2.47
N HIS A 9 19.80 0.81 -1.78
CA HIS A 9 18.79 1.70 -1.22
C HIS A 9 17.78 2.22 -2.27
N ARG A 10 18.25 2.66 -3.46
CA ARG A 10 17.36 3.15 -4.52
C ARG A 10 16.40 2.06 -5.01
N THR A 11 16.90 0.84 -5.21
CA THR A 11 16.11 -0.31 -5.60
C THR A 11 15.06 -0.64 -4.53
N PHE A 12 15.44 -0.60 -3.26
CA PHE A 12 14.50 -0.79 -2.15
C PHE A 12 13.33 0.19 -2.18
N GLN A 13 13.62 1.50 -2.33
CA GLN A 13 12.59 2.53 -2.44
C GLN A 13 11.64 2.28 -3.64
N THR A 14 12.21 1.86 -4.77
CA THR A 14 11.46 1.57 -5.99
C THR A 14 10.54 0.35 -5.79
N LEU A 15 11.06 -0.71 -5.18
CA LEU A 15 10.31 -1.94 -4.91
C LEU A 15 9.17 -1.71 -3.92
N ALA A 16 9.32 -0.80 -2.94
CA ALA A 16 8.24 -0.45 -2.04
C ALA A 16 7.05 0.19 -2.78
N ILE A 17 7.33 1.17 -3.65
CA ILE A 17 6.32 1.84 -4.47
C ILE A 17 5.66 0.86 -5.45
N GLN A 18 6.47 0.02 -6.12
CA GLN A 18 5.96 -0.98 -7.05
C GLN A 18 5.10 -2.03 -6.37
N SER A 19 5.52 -2.51 -5.20
CA SER A 19 4.75 -3.47 -4.39
C SER A 19 3.38 -2.91 -4.01
N LEU A 20 3.32 -1.65 -3.56
CA LEU A 20 2.07 -0.96 -3.27
C LEU A 20 1.13 -1.01 -4.48
N ARG A 21 1.60 -0.48 -5.62
CA ARG A 21 0.80 -0.38 -6.85
C ARG A 21 0.36 -1.74 -7.39
N TYR A 22 1.22 -2.74 -7.29
CA TYR A 22 0.91 -4.10 -7.72
C TYR A 22 -0.18 -4.74 -6.85
N CYS A 23 -0.18 -4.46 -5.54
CA CYS A 23 -1.11 -5.05 -4.59
C CYS A 23 -2.48 -4.34 -4.56
N MET A 24 -2.57 -3.09 -5.01
CA MET A 24 -3.84 -2.38 -5.11
C MET A 24 -4.84 -3.14 -6.00
N GLY A 25 -6.04 -3.35 -5.48
CA GLY A 25 -7.11 -4.10 -6.15
C GLY A 25 -6.91 -5.61 -6.23
N ARG A 26 -5.82 -6.16 -5.70
CA ARG A 26 -5.65 -7.61 -5.61
C ARG A 26 -6.52 -8.20 -4.51
N ARG A 27 -7.11 -9.37 -4.79
CA ARG A 27 -7.91 -10.14 -3.83
C ARG A 27 -7.15 -11.37 -3.35
N THR A 28 -5.93 -11.16 -2.85
CA THR A 28 -5.01 -12.23 -2.41
C THR A 28 -4.26 -11.82 -1.14
N PHE A 29 -3.53 -12.77 -0.54
CA PHE A 29 -2.69 -12.52 0.63
C PHE A 29 -1.62 -11.42 0.41
N ALA A 30 -1.28 -11.12 -0.85
CA ALA A 30 -0.30 -10.09 -1.21
C ALA A 30 -0.63 -8.70 -0.63
N VAL A 31 -1.92 -8.37 -0.46
CA VAL A 31 -2.33 -7.10 0.18
C VAL A 31 -1.86 -7.04 1.63
N ILE A 32 -2.01 -8.14 2.37
CA ILE A 32 -1.65 -8.21 3.78
C ILE A 32 -0.13 -8.09 3.93
N ASP A 33 0.62 -8.82 3.10
CA ASP A 33 2.09 -8.79 3.13
C ASP A 33 2.63 -7.43 2.71
N CYS A 34 2.02 -6.79 1.71
CA CYS A 34 2.41 -5.44 1.28
C CYS A 34 2.16 -4.40 2.38
N VAL A 35 1.00 -4.44 3.05
CA VAL A 35 0.69 -3.53 4.17
C VAL A 35 1.68 -3.74 5.32
N LYS A 36 2.02 -4.99 5.66
CA LYS A 36 3.03 -5.29 6.68
C LYS A 36 4.41 -4.76 6.29
N PHE A 37 4.85 -5.07 5.07
CA PHE A 37 6.13 -4.61 4.52
C PHE A 37 6.28 -3.08 4.58
N ILE A 38 5.24 -2.33 4.17
CA ILE A 38 5.27 -0.87 4.22
C ILE A 38 5.37 -0.36 5.66
N ARG A 39 4.63 -0.95 6.61
CA ARG A 39 4.69 -0.56 8.02
C ARG A 39 6.05 -0.85 8.65
N GLU A 40 6.57 -2.06 8.43
CA GLU A 40 7.85 -2.51 8.95
C GLU A 40 9.00 -1.61 8.49
N HIS A 41 8.97 -1.19 7.22
CA HIS A 41 10.04 -0.41 6.62
C HIS A 41 9.74 1.08 6.48
N TRP A 42 8.66 1.58 7.09
CA TRP A 42 8.25 2.96 6.89
C TRP A 42 9.38 3.94 7.20
N GLN A 43 10.16 3.71 8.28
CA GLN A 43 11.26 4.59 8.65
C GLN A 43 12.48 4.49 7.73
N ASP A 44 12.62 3.41 6.98
CA ASP A 44 13.67 3.21 5.98
C ASP A 44 13.33 3.90 4.65
N LEU A 45 12.07 4.32 4.46
CA LEU A 45 11.64 4.98 3.24
C LEU A 45 12.04 6.46 3.22
N THR A 46 12.54 6.89 2.06
CA THR A 46 12.84 8.29 1.77
C THR A 46 11.57 9.14 1.81
N LYS A 47 11.71 10.44 2.11
CA LYS A 47 10.60 11.41 2.04
C LYS A 47 9.88 11.36 0.69
N HIS A 48 10.63 11.19 -0.40
CA HIS A 48 10.07 11.09 -1.74
C HIS A 48 9.21 9.82 -1.93
N ALA A 49 9.71 8.65 -1.51
CA ALA A 49 8.94 7.41 -1.61
C ALA A 49 7.69 7.45 -0.72
N LYS A 50 7.81 7.98 0.51
CA LYS A 50 6.66 8.21 1.42
C LYS A 50 5.59 9.08 0.76
N ALA A 51 5.99 10.19 0.14
CA ALA A 51 5.06 11.10 -0.54
C ALA A 51 4.32 10.41 -1.70
N ILE A 52 5.00 9.58 -2.50
CA ILE A 52 4.36 8.81 -3.57
C ILE A 52 3.38 7.79 -2.99
N ILE A 53 3.78 7.03 -1.97
CA ILE A 53 2.93 6.02 -1.34
C ILE A 53 1.67 6.66 -0.75
N ILE A 54 1.81 7.79 -0.06
CA ILE A 54 0.67 8.53 0.51
C ILE A 54 -0.29 8.96 -0.59
N ARG A 55 0.22 9.62 -1.64
CA ARG A 55 -0.60 10.06 -2.77
C ARG A 55 -1.33 8.90 -3.43
N ASP A 56 -0.61 7.84 -3.78
CA ASP A 56 -1.20 6.70 -4.48
C ASP A 56 -2.26 6.00 -3.59
N LEU A 57 -2.04 5.95 -2.28
CA LEU A 57 -3.01 5.39 -1.32
C LEU A 57 -4.25 6.26 -1.18
N ASP A 58 -4.09 7.59 -1.13
CA ASP A 58 -5.20 8.55 -1.09
C ASP A 58 -6.06 8.47 -2.37
N GLU A 59 -5.42 8.45 -3.54
CA GLU A 59 -6.11 8.30 -4.83
C GLU A 59 -6.86 6.96 -4.94
N ALA A 60 -6.27 5.88 -4.44
CA ALA A 60 -6.89 4.55 -4.48
C ALA A 60 -8.07 4.42 -3.50
N LEU A 61 -7.96 5.00 -2.30
CA LEU A 61 -9.06 5.07 -1.34
C LEU A 61 -10.22 5.87 -1.91
N GLN A 62 -9.95 7.05 -2.48
CA GLN A 62 -10.96 7.86 -3.15
C GLN A 62 -11.64 7.08 -4.28
N SER A 63 -10.87 6.45 -5.17
CA SER A 63 -11.41 5.66 -6.29
C SER A 63 -12.31 4.52 -5.81
N HIS A 64 -11.93 3.83 -4.72
CA HIS A 64 -12.76 2.77 -4.15
C HIS A 64 -14.07 3.32 -3.56
N GLU A 65 -14.01 4.46 -2.86
CA GLU A 65 -15.20 5.11 -2.33
C GLU A 65 -16.13 5.62 -3.44
N ASP A 66 -15.58 6.07 -4.56
CA ASP A 66 -16.34 6.45 -5.76
C ASP A 66 -17.06 5.23 -6.34
N ASP A 67 -16.35 4.11 -6.49
CA ASP A 67 -16.95 2.85 -6.98
C ASP A 67 -18.09 2.35 -6.08
N LEU A 68 -17.97 2.51 -4.75
CA LEU A 68 -19.04 2.19 -3.81
C LEU A 68 -20.27 3.09 -4.00
N ARG A 69 -20.07 4.41 -4.19
CA ARG A 69 -21.16 5.36 -4.43
C ARG A 69 -21.86 5.09 -5.77
N ASP A 70 -21.11 4.66 -6.77
CA ASP A 70 -21.60 4.27 -8.09
C ASP A 70 -22.26 2.87 -8.12
N ASN A 71 -22.33 2.15 -6.98
CA ASN A 71 -22.81 0.77 -6.87
C ASN A 71 -22.14 -0.20 -7.85
N ARG A 72 -20.82 -0.07 -8.07
CA ARG A 72 -20.10 -0.96 -8.98
C ARG A 72 -19.95 -2.35 -8.39
N GLY A 73 -20.13 -3.38 -9.22
CA GLY A 73 -19.91 -4.78 -8.84
C GLY A 73 -18.44 -5.13 -8.54
N TYR A 74 -17.50 -4.26 -8.94
CA TYR A 74 -16.08 -4.38 -8.63
C TYR A 74 -15.53 -3.02 -8.21
N CYS A 75 -15.00 -2.94 -6.99
CA CYS A 75 -14.41 -1.71 -6.45
C CYS A 75 -12.87 -1.75 -6.52
N TYR A 76 -12.25 -0.57 -6.66
CA TYR A 76 -10.84 -0.37 -6.97
C TYR A 76 -9.90 -1.17 -6.06
N LEU A 77 -10.05 -1.04 -4.74
CA LEU A 77 -9.24 -1.75 -3.74
C LEU A 77 -9.67 -3.20 -3.42
N GLY A 78 -10.57 -3.78 -4.22
CA GLY A 78 -11.06 -5.15 -4.03
C GLY A 78 -12.25 -5.21 -3.08
N ASP A 79 -12.35 -6.29 -2.30
CA ASP A 79 -13.43 -6.49 -1.33
C ASP A 79 -13.23 -5.67 -0.05
N GLN A 80 -14.29 -5.54 0.75
CA GLN A 80 -14.29 -4.73 1.97
C GLN A 80 -13.11 -5.03 2.91
N CYS A 81 -12.74 -6.31 3.06
CA CYS A 81 -11.65 -6.70 3.94
C CYS A 81 -10.29 -6.12 3.48
N TYR A 82 -10.05 -6.00 2.17
CA TYR A 82 -8.83 -5.42 1.62
C TYR A 82 -8.86 -3.90 1.70
N TYR A 83 -9.99 -3.26 1.39
CA TYR A 83 -10.20 -1.83 1.59
C TYR A 83 -9.86 -1.40 3.03
N GLN A 84 -10.33 -2.16 4.03
CA GLN A 84 -10.01 -1.87 5.43
C GLN A 84 -8.50 -1.98 5.73
N LYS A 85 -7.76 -2.88 5.09
CA LYS A 85 -6.30 -2.94 5.27
C LYS A 85 -5.60 -1.69 4.75
N TRP A 86 -6.03 -1.19 3.58
CA TRP A 86 -5.50 0.04 3.00
C TRP A 86 -5.86 1.27 3.82
N LYS A 87 -7.11 1.36 4.28
CA LYS A 87 -7.58 2.44 5.16
C LYS A 87 -6.80 2.48 6.47
N ASN A 88 -6.66 1.34 7.14
CA ASN A 88 -5.90 1.25 8.38
C ASN A 88 -4.41 1.57 8.19
N LEU A 89 -3.81 1.22 7.04
CA LEU A 89 -2.45 1.64 6.71
C LEU A 89 -2.37 3.16 6.60
N ARG A 90 -3.34 3.80 5.93
CA ARG A 90 -3.35 5.25 5.74
C ARG A 90 -3.52 6.01 7.05
N GLU A 91 -4.40 5.54 7.91
CA GLU A 91 -4.61 6.06 9.27
C GLU A 91 -3.33 5.92 10.09
N TRP A 92 -2.72 4.74 10.11
CA TRP A 92 -1.44 4.53 10.79
C TRP A 92 -0.33 5.45 10.28
N ILE A 93 -0.25 5.71 8.97
CA ILE A 93 0.73 6.64 8.38
C ILE A 93 0.55 8.07 8.94
N ASN A 94 -0.69 8.53 9.16
CA ASN A 94 -0.94 9.85 9.76
C ASN A 94 -0.40 9.95 11.19
N GLU A 95 -0.40 8.84 11.93
CA GLU A 95 0.14 8.78 13.30
C GLU A 95 1.68 8.76 13.33
N GLN A 96 2.34 8.57 12.19
CA GLN A 96 3.81 8.58 12.09
C GLN A 96 4.39 9.98 11.82
N ALA A 97 3.55 11.03 11.82
CA ALA A 97 3.92 12.41 11.56
C ALA A 97 4.76 13.03 12.70
#